data_AF-A0A368FM86-F1
#
_entry.id   AF-A0A368FM86-F1
#
_cell.length_a   1.000
_cell.length_b   1.000
_cell.length_c   1.000
_cell.angle_alpha   90.00
_cell.angle_beta   90.00
_cell.angle_gamma   90.00
#
_symmetry.space_group_name_H-M   'P 1'
#
loop_
_entity.id
_entity.type
_entity.pdbx_description
1 polymer ?
#
loop_
_entity_poly.entity_id
_entity_poly.type
_entity_poly.pdbx_seq_one_letter_code
_entity_poly.pdbx_strand_id
1 'polypeptide(L)'
;MHTRRTRRNTNIAGTINYESQNRELLWHTFRDALLLLWPAYAVVYEKWMSRRRGEVQSYEVALSCGRCGRVAVIPMRTAGCGHIACYWCVASRGPTESVRCTVCGGEERDVTPVRGRALT
;
A
#
# COMPACT_ATOMS: atom_id res chain seq x y z
N MET A 1 -60.94 -18.66 53.05
CA MET A 1 -60.59 -19.40 51.82
C MET A 1 -61.40 -18.79 50.68
N HIS A 2 -60.91 -18.23 49.58
CA HIS A 2 -59.64 -18.27 48.87
C HIS A 2 -59.34 -16.89 48.26
N THR A 3 -58.17 -16.33 48.52
CA THR A 3 -57.62 -15.18 47.81
C THR A 3 -57.00 -15.65 46.50
N ARG A 4 -57.66 -15.42 45.36
CA ARG A 4 -57.05 -15.62 44.04
C ARG A 4 -56.02 -14.52 43.80
N ARG A 5 -54.76 -14.84 44.08
CA ARG A 5 -53.59 -14.03 43.80
C ARG A 5 -53.37 -13.98 42.28
N THR A 6 -53.87 -12.94 41.61
CA THR A 6 -53.53 -12.63 40.23
C THR A 6 -52.03 -12.35 40.16
N ARG A 7 -51.26 -13.23 39.50
CA ARG A 7 -49.85 -12.99 39.18
C ARG A 7 -49.79 -11.73 38.33
N ARG A 8 -49.21 -10.65 38.86
CA ARG A 8 -48.72 -9.53 38.05
C ARG A 8 -47.66 -10.11 37.12
N ASN A 9 -48.00 -10.24 35.85
CA ASN A 9 -47.07 -10.60 34.80
C ASN A 9 -46.17 -9.37 34.59
N THR A 10 -44.99 -9.37 35.20
CA THR A 10 -43.95 -8.36 35.00
C THR A 10 -43.32 -8.56 33.63
N ASN A 11 -44.05 -8.22 32.57
CA ASN A 11 -43.47 -8.05 31.24
C ASN A 11 -43.48 -6.57 30.89
N ILE A 12 -42.74 -5.77 31.65
CA ILE A 12 -42.19 -4.53 31.08
C ILE A 12 -40.82 -4.91 30.54
N ALA A 13 -40.83 -5.72 29.47
CA ALA A 13 -39.74 -5.80 28.49
C ALA A 13 -39.74 -4.53 27.60
N GLY A 14 -39.96 -3.37 28.23
CA GLY A 14 -40.41 -2.12 27.60
C GLY A 14 -39.35 -1.02 27.58
N THR A 15 -38.08 -1.36 27.79
CA THR A 15 -36.95 -0.45 27.52
C THR A 15 -35.83 -1.22 26.81
N ILE A 16 -36.20 -2.02 25.80
CA ILE A 16 -35.20 -2.47 24.83
C ILE A 16 -34.73 -1.20 24.13
N ASN A 17 -33.49 -0.81 24.38
CA ASN A 17 -32.86 0.38 23.80
C ASN A 17 -32.57 0.09 22.31
N TYR A 18 -33.62 0.13 21.49
CA TYR A 18 -33.59 -0.16 20.05
C TYR A 18 -32.54 0.70 19.33
N GLU A 19 -32.28 1.91 19.81
CA GLU A 19 -31.30 2.83 19.23
C GLU A 19 -29.86 2.31 19.36
N SER A 20 -29.51 1.79 20.55
CA SER A 20 -28.17 1.23 20.80
C SER A 20 -27.95 -0.13 20.13
N GLN A 21 -28.95 -1.01 20.15
CA GLN A 21 -28.84 -2.34 19.52
C GLN A 21 -28.80 -2.22 17.99
N ASN A 22 -29.62 -1.34 17.41
CA ASN A 22 -29.61 -1.08 15.98
C ASN A 22 -28.25 -0.52 15.50
N ARG A 23 -27.59 0.32 16.31
CA ARG A 23 -26.26 0.86 15.99
C ARG A 23 -25.15 -0.20 16.01
N GLU A 24 -25.19 -1.13 16.96
CA GLU A 24 -24.23 -2.25 17.04
C GLU A 24 -24.40 -3.21 15.84
N LEU A 25 -25.65 -3.55 15.50
CA LEU A 25 -25.98 -4.38 14.33
C LEU A 25 -25.56 -3.72 13.01
N LEU A 26 -25.79 -2.41 12.86
CA LEU A 26 -25.37 -1.66 11.69
C LEU A 26 -23.84 -1.61 11.58
N TRP A 27 -23.13 -1.45 12.70
CA TRP A 27 -21.67 -1.46 12.70
C TRP A 27 -21.08 -2.83 12.32
N HIS A 28 -21.65 -3.92 12.83
CA HIS A 28 -21.19 -5.27 12.48
C HIS A 28 -21.44 -5.59 11.00
N THR A 29 -22.66 -5.34 10.50
CA THR A 29 -22.99 -5.57 9.09
C THR A 29 -22.16 -4.70 8.14
N PHE A 30 -21.89 -3.45 8.52
CA PHE A 30 -21.00 -2.56 7.77
C PHE A 30 -19.56 -3.06 7.72
N ARG A 31 -19.01 -3.50 8.86
CA ARG A 31 -17.66 -4.07 8.93
C ARG A 31 -17.56 -5.32 8.07
N ASP A 32 -18.56 -6.19 8.11
CA ASP A 32 -18.56 -7.43 7.33
C ASP A 32 -18.64 -7.11 5.83
N ALA A 33 -19.40 -6.09 5.42
CA ALA A 33 -19.39 -5.58 4.05
C ALA A 33 -18.01 -5.03 3.64
N LEU A 34 -17.34 -4.26 4.50
CA LEU A 34 -15.98 -3.77 4.23
C LEU A 34 -14.98 -4.91 4.06
N LEU A 35 -15.05 -5.95 4.88
CA LEU A 35 -14.18 -7.12 4.78
C LEU A 35 -14.39 -7.88 3.47
N LEU A 36 -15.62 -7.95 2.97
CA LEU A 36 -15.94 -8.54 1.67
C LEU A 36 -15.49 -7.65 0.49
N LEU A 37 -15.58 -6.33 0.63
CA LEU A 37 -15.16 -5.36 -0.40
C LEU A 37 -13.65 -5.16 -0.48
N TRP A 38 -12.93 -5.35 0.63
CA TRP A 38 -11.48 -5.19 0.72
C TRP A 38 -10.67 -5.98 -0.32
N PRO A 39 -10.87 -7.31 -0.50
CA PRO A 39 -10.14 -8.08 -1.51
C PRO A 39 -10.47 -7.60 -2.93
N ALA A 40 -11.71 -7.19 -3.21
CA ALA A 40 -12.10 -6.64 -4.50
C ALA A 40 -11.41 -5.30 -4.76
N TYR A 41 -11.35 -4.41 -3.76
CA TYR A 41 -10.61 -3.16 -3.84
C TYR A 41 -9.12 -3.41 -4.10
N ALA A 42 -8.49 -4.34 -3.39
CA ALA A 42 -7.08 -4.67 -3.58
C ALA A 42 -6.78 -5.15 -5.01
N VAL A 43 -7.60 -6.04 -5.57
CA VAL A 43 -7.42 -6.54 -6.95
C VAL A 43 -7.62 -5.44 -7.99
N VAL A 44 -8.63 -4.59 -7.82
CA VAL A 44 -8.88 -3.45 -8.72
C VAL A 44 -7.75 -2.43 -8.62
N TYR A 45 -7.28 -2.14 -7.42
CA TYR A 45 -6.17 -1.23 -7.17
C TYR A 45 -4.87 -1.72 -7.81
N GLU A 46 -4.50 -2.99 -7.61
CA GLU A 46 -3.32 -3.58 -8.25
C GLU A 46 -3.44 -3.59 -9.78
N LYS A 47 -4.61 -3.93 -10.34
CA LYS A 47 -4.82 -3.90 -11.79
C LYS A 47 -4.74 -2.48 -12.36
N TRP A 48 -5.26 -1.49 -11.65
CA TRP A 48 -5.19 -0.09 -12.04
C TRP A 48 -3.75 0.45 -11.95
N MET A 49 -3.03 0.13 -10.87
CA MET A 49 -1.62 0.48 -10.71
C MET A 49 -0.74 -0.25 -11.72
N SER A 50 -1.03 -1.50 -12.06
CA SER A 50 -0.31 -2.27 -13.08
C SER A 50 -0.54 -1.71 -14.48
N ARG A 51 -1.73 -1.16 -14.79
CA ARG A 51 -1.95 -0.44 -16.06
C ARG A 51 -1.12 0.83 -16.12
N ARG A 52 -1.09 1.61 -15.03
CA ARG A 52 -0.20 2.78 -14.89
C ARG A 52 1.29 2.41 -15.00
N ARG A 53 1.71 1.27 -14.44
CA ARG A 53 3.11 0.78 -14.54
C ARG A 53 3.42 0.20 -15.91
N GLY A 54 2.46 -0.42 -16.59
CA GLY A 54 2.61 -0.96 -17.94
C GLY A 54 2.76 0.12 -19.01
N GLU A 55 2.08 1.25 -18.85
CA GLU A 55 2.23 2.43 -19.73
C GLU A 55 3.58 3.14 -19.55
N VAL A 56 4.18 3.06 -18.36
CA VAL A 56 5.55 3.55 -18.11
C VAL A 56 6.62 2.58 -18.64
N GLN A 57 6.31 1.29 -18.81
CA GLN A 57 7.26 0.29 -19.30
C GLN A 57 7.37 0.19 -20.82
N SER A 58 6.50 0.83 -21.61
CA SER A 58 6.50 0.64 -23.07
C SER A 58 7.42 1.60 -23.84
N TYR A 59 8.06 2.58 -23.19
CA TYR A 59 8.87 3.57 -23.90
C TYR A 59 10.28 3.80 -23.33
N GLU A 60 10.65 3.15 -22.22
CA GLU A 60 11.98 3.24 -21.63
C GLU A 60 12.49 1.83 -21.33
N VAL A 61 13.72 1.53 -21.76
CA VAL A 61 14.43 0.28 -21.42
C VAL A 61 14.31 0.08 -19.90
N ALA A 62 13.52 -0.90 -19.47
CA ALA A 62 13.22 -1.12 -18.06
C ALA A 62 14.48 -1.58 -17.33
N LEU A 63 15.26 -0.61 -16.85
CA LEU A 63 16.49 -0.86 -16.11
C LEU A 63 16.13 -1.39 -14.72
N SER A 64 16.65 -2.58 -14.37
CA SER A 64 16.49 -3.17 -13.04
C SER A 64 17.46 -2.51 -12.05
N CYS A 65 16.98 -2.18 -10.85
CA CYS A 65 17.82 -1.67 -9.78
C CYS A 65 18.70 -2.77 -9.18
N GLY A 66 20.02 -2.58 -9.16
CA GLY A 66 20.97 -3.53 -8.58
C GLY A 66 20.90 -3.70 -7.06
N ARG A 67 20.19 -2.81 -6.33
CA ARG A 67 20.01 -2.88 -4.86
C ARG A 67 18.75 -3.64 -4.45
N CYS A 68 17.61 -3.31 -5.04
CA CYS A 68 16.31 -3.84 -4.64
C CYS A 68 15.72 -4.86 -5.61
N GLY A 69 16.35 -5.09 -6.77
CA GLY A 69 15.91 -6.04 -7.79
C GLY A 69 14.61 -5.69 -8.51
N ARG A 70 14.00 -4.54 -8.20
CA ARG A 70 12.78 -4.03 -8.86
C ARG A 70 13.13 -3.15 -10.05
N VAL A 71 12.18 -2.92 -10.94
CA VAL A 71 12.30 -1.90 -12.01
C VAL A 71 12.63 -0.54 -11.36
N ALA A 72 13.72 0.09 -11.81
CA ALA A 72 14.21 1.32 -11.23
C ALA A 72 13.29 2.49 -11.63
N VAL A 73 12.46 2.95 -10.69
CA VAL A 73 11.72 4.22 -10.82
C VAL A 73 12.75 5.35 -10.87
N ILE A 74 12.89 5.98 -12.04
CA ILE A 74 13.94 6.95 -12.37
C ILE A 74 15.33 6.30 -12.19
N PRO A 75 15.86 5.61 -13.22
CA PRO A 75 17.15 4.93 -13.13
C PRO A 75 18.29 5.93 -12.99
N MET A 76 19.08 5.76 -11.94
CA MET A 76 20.25 6.56 -11.62
C MET A 76 21.51 5.73 -11.83
N ARG A 77 22.47 6.26 -12.59
CA ARG A 77 23.75 5.60 -12.87
C ARG A 77 24.89 6.32 -12.15
N THR A 78 25.67 5.54 -11.42
CA THR A 78 26.90 5.99 -10.78
C THR A 78 28.00 6.15 -11.83
N ALA A 79 28.60 7.34 -11.97
CA ALA A 79 29.64 7.59 -12.96
C ALA A 79 30.93 6.76 -12.75
N GLY A 80 31.25 6.42 -11.49
CA GLY A 80 32.49 5.71 -11.14
C GLY A 80 32.49 4.20 -11.43
N CYS A 81 31.34 3.53 -11.31
CA CYS A 81 31.24 2.06 -11.44
C CYS A 81 30.19 1.60 -12.47
N GLY A 82 29.39 2.52 -13.01
CA GLY A 82 28.38 2.23 -14.03
C GLY A 82 27.16 1.46 -13.53
N HIS A 83 27.07 1.13 -12.24
CA HIS A 83 25.90 0.47 -11.66
C HIS A 83 24.67 1.37 -11.70
N ILE A 84 23.50 0.72 -11.81
CA ILE A 84 22.21 1.39 -11.91
C ILE A 84 21.39 1.08 -10.66
N ALA A 85 20.87 2.12 -10.04
CA ALA A 85 20.01 2.06 -8.86
C ALA A 85 18.75 2.91 -9.06
N CYS A 86 17.72 2.63 -8.27
CA CYS A 86 16.49 3.42 -8.26
C CYS A 86 16.70 4.73 -7.48
N TYR A 87 16.03 5.83 -7.88
CA TYR A 87 16.13 7.11 -7.15
C TYR A 87 15.90 6.95 -5.64
N TRP A 88 14.89 6.18 -5.24
CA TRP A 88 14.60 5.91 -3.82
C TRP A 88 15.74 5.20 -3.09
N CYS A 89 16.41 4.28 -3.77
CA CYS A 89 17.53 3.51 -3.25
C CYS A 89 18.79 4.39 -3.06
N VAL A 90 18.89 5.45 -3.87
CA VAL A 90 19.92 6.50 -3.76
C VAL A 90 19.56 7.50 -2.66
N ALA A 91 18.31 7.93 -2.59
CA ALA A 91 17.82 8.90 -1.60
C ALA A 91 17.79 8.34 -0.17
N SER A 92 17.57 7.03 0.00
CA SER A 92 17.52 6.37 1.31
C SER A 92 18.88 6.14 1.97
N ARG A 93 19.97 6.69 1.42
CA ARG A 93 21.34 6.50 1.94
C ARG A 93 21.55 7.32 3.20
N GLY A 94 22.29 6.76 4.16
CA GLY A 94 22.82 7.52 5.30
C GLY A 94 23.92 8.48 4.85
N PRO A 95 24.28 9.49 5.68
CA PRO A 95 25.27 10.51 5.33
C PRO A 95 26.65 9.94 4.95
N THR A 96 27.05 8.81 5.54
CA THR A 96 28.32 8.11 5.23
C THR A 96 28.25 7.22 3.99
N GLU A 97 27.07 6.72 3.63
CA GLU A 97 26.82 5.91 2.44
C GLU A 97 26.55 6.74 1.18
N SER A 98 26.35 8.05 1.34
CA SER A 98 26.11 8.98 0.23
C SER A 98 27.26 8.99 -0.80
N VAL A 99 28.48 8.74 -0.35
CA VAL A 99 29.73 8.75 -1.14
C VAL A 99 30.06 7.37 -1.72
N ARG A 100 29.20 6.36 -1.55
CA ARG A 100 29.47 4.99 -2.03
C ARG A 100 28.32 4.46 -2.89
N CYS A 101 28.69 3.72 -3.93
CA CYS A 101 27.74 3.00 -4.76
C CYS A 101 26.95 1.99 -3.92
N THR A 102 25.63 2.02 -4.03
CA THR A 102 24.73 1.11 -3.30
C THR A 102 24.73 -0.33 -3.79
N VAL A 103 25.43 -0.62 -4.89
CA VAL A 103 25.52 -1.96 -5.47
C VAL A 103 26.86 -2.61 -5.16
N CYS A 104 27.98 -1.88 -5.33
CA CYS A 104 29.33 -2.43 -5.14
C CYS A 104 30.16 -1.76 -4.03
N GLY A 105 29.68 -0.68 -3.41
CA GLY A 105 30.42 0.05 -2.37
C GLY A 105 31.58 0.91 -2.86
N GLY A 106 31.80 1.03 -4.17
CA GLY A 106 32.85 1.88 -4.76
C GLY A 106 32.61 3.37 -4.55
N GLU A 107 33.66 4.19 -4.62
CA GLU A 107 33.59 5.65 -4.43
C GLU A 107 32.67 6.29 -5.49
N GLU A 108 31.63 6.97 -5.03
CA GLU A 108 30.60 7.62 -5.85
C GLU A 108 30.87 9.11 -5.91
N ARG A 109 31.30 9.59 -7.08
CA ARG A 109 31.62 11.00 -7.33
C ARG A 109 30.48 11.78 -7.95
N ASP A 110 29.62 11.10 -8.70
CA ASP A 110 28.48 11.70 -9.39
C ASP A 110 27.42 10.63 -9.74
N VAL A 111 26.16 11.03 -9.61
CA VAL A 111 24.99 10.20 -9.92
C VAL A 111 24.18 10.91 -10.99
N THR A 112 24.17 10.35 -12.19
CA THR A 112 23.43 10.95 -13.31
C THR A 112 22.15 10.17 -13.58
N PRO A 113 21.01 10.85 -13.81
CA PRO A 113 19.81 10.17 -14.28
C PRO A 113 20.07 9.62 -15.68
N VAL A 114 19.83 8.32 -15.87
CA VAL A 114 19.90 7.70 -17.19
C VAL A 114 18.65 8.12 -17.95
N ARG A 115 18.74 9.22 -18.69
CA ARG A 115 17.69 9.57 -19.66
C ARG A 115 17.66 8.49 -20.72
N GLY A 116 16.54 7.78 -20.83
CA GLY A 116 16.22 7.00 -22.01
C GLY A 116 16.34 7.93 -23.21
N ARG A 117 17.32 7.67 -24.08
CA ARG A 117 17.38 8.33 -25.38
C ARG A 117 16.18 7.80 -26.14
N ALA A 118 15.20 8.65 -26.44
CA ALA A 118 14.21 8.34 -27.47
C ALA A 118 15.00 7.95 -28.72
N LEU A 119 14.96 6.67 -29.07
CA LEU A 119 15.46 6.22 -30.36
C LEU A 119 14.48 6.79 -31.39
N THR A 120 14.92 7.85 -32.07
CA THR A 120 14.32 8.39 -33.29
C THR A 120 14.35 7.36 -34.40
#